data_AF-A0A8S3CCI5-F1
#
_entry.id   AF-A0A8S3CCI5-F1
#
_cell.length_a   1.000
_cell.length_b   1.000
_cell.length_c   1.000
_cell.angle_alpha   90.00
_cell.angle_beta   90.00
_cell.angle_gamma   90.00
#
_symmetry.space_group_name_H-M   'P 1'
#
loop_
_entity.id
_entity.type
_entity.pdbx_description
1 polymer ?
#
loop_
_entity_poly.entity_id
_entity_poly.type
_entity_poly.pdbx_seq_one_letter_code
_entity_poly.pdbx_strand_id
1 'polypeptide(L)' 'MPLPSVPFVPAGRIRADILKIYHDTPGNGAHFGRDKTTRKIQERYYWPTMITDIRNHLNSCLP' A
#
# COMPACT_ATOMS: atom_id res chain seq x y z
N MET A 1 17.75 -1.75 12.06
CA MET A 1 17.22 -1.30 10.75
C MET A 1 17.29 0.22 10.73
N PRO A 2 17.88 0.85 9.72
CA PRO A 2 17.78 2.30 9.57
C PRO A 2 16.30 2.69 9.52
N LEU A 3 15.97 3.85 10.09
CA LEU A 3 14.63 4.38 9.97
C LEU A 3 14.30 4.55 8.48
N PRO A 4 13.13 4.09 8.03
CA PRO A 4 12.71 4.36 6.67
C PRO A 4 12.69 5.87 6.44
N SER A 5 13.27 6.34 5.33
CA SER A 5 13.33 7.76 4.96
C SER A 5 11.98 8.30 4.45
N VAL A 6 10.90 7.58 4.71
CA VAL A 6 9.54 7.85 4.26
C VAL A 6 8.64 8.10 5.47
N PRO A 7 7.56 8.90 5.31
CA PRO A 7 6.66 9.21 6.40
C PRO A 7 6.02 7.96 7.02
N PHE A 8 5.97 7.93 8.35
CA PHE A 8 5.21 6.96 9.12
C PHE A 8 3.71 7.25 9.02
N VAL A 9 2.91 6.20 8.78
CA VAL A 9 1.46 6.31 8.71
C VAL A 9 0.82 5.65 9.94
N PRO A 10 0.16 6.41 10.83
CA PRO A 10 -0.53 5.84 11.98
C PRO A 10 -1.69 4.92 11.56
N ALA A 11 -2.15 4.08 12.48
CA ALA A 11 -3.32 3.25 12.23
C ALA A 11 -4.56 4.15 12.01
N GLY A 12 -5.38 3.80 11.03
CA GLY A 12 -6.61 4.54 10.72
C GLY A 12 -6.90 4.61 9.23
N ARG A 13 -7.88 5.47 8.88
CA ARG A 13 -8.40 5.59 7.51
C ARG A 13 -7.35 5.91 6.45
N ILE A 14 -6.27 6.61 6.82
CA ILE A 14 -5.22 7.01 5.89
C ILE A 14 -4.58 5.78 5.22
N ARG A 15 -4.38 4.69 5.96
CA ARG A 15 -3.83 3.45 5.38
C ARG A 15 -4.77 2.85 4.32
N ALA A 16 -6.08 2.82 4.61
CA ALA A 16 -7.08 2.32 3.67
C ALA A 16 -7.18 3.21 2.41
N ASP A 17 -7.13 4.53 2.58
CA ASP A 17 -7.15 5.47 1.46
C ASP A 17 -5.91 5.30 0.56
N ILE A 18 -4.72 5.13 1.15
CA ILE A 18 -3.48 4.81 0.41
C ILE A 18 -3.67 3.51 -0.37
N LEU A 19 -4.09 2.42 0.28
CA LEU A 19 -4.30 1.13 -0.37
C LEU A 19 -5.25 1.23 -1.57
N LYS A 20 -6.38 1.93 -1.38
CA LYS A 20 -7.38 2.15 -2.42
C LYS A 20 -6.83 2.95 -3.60
N ILE A 21 -6.11 4.06 -3.35
CA ILE A 21 -5.54 4.89 -4.43
C ILE A 21 -4.56 4.07 -5.28
N TYR A 22 -3.71 3.28 -4.65
CA TYR A 22 -2.71 2.47 -5.35
C TYR A 22 -3.28 1.17 -5.95
N HIS A 23 -4.52 0.81 -5.64
CA HIS A 23 -5.19 -0.34 -6.25
C HIS A 23 -6.18 0.07 -7.35
N ASP A 24 -7.01 1.10 -7.11
CA ASP A 24 -8.17 1.42 -7.96
C ASP A 24 -7.90 2.50 -9.01
N THR A 25 -6.79 3.25 -8.90
CA THR A 25 -6.51 4.36 -9.82
C THR A 25 -5.59 3.92 -10.96
N PRO A 26 -6.00 4.07 -12.25
CA PRO A 26 -5.20 3.70 -13.43
C PRO A 26 -3.78 4.28 -13.44
N GLY A 27 -3.59 5.51 -12.97
CA GLY A 27 -2.28 6.16 -12.91
C GLY A 27 -1.37 5.68 -11.78
N ASN A 28 -1.93 5.12 -10.70
CA ASN A 28 -1.18 4.82 -9.48
C ASN A 28 -0.93 3.32 -9.28
N GLY A 29 -1.74 2.44 -9.86
CA GLY A 29 -1.56 1.01 -9.66
C GLY A 29 -2.69 0.10 -10.13
N ALA A 30 -3.81 0.64 -10.62
CA ALA A 30 -4.84 -0.22 -11.23
C ALA A 30 -4.23 -0.94 -12.44
N HIS A 31 -4.36 -2.27 -12.43
CA HIS A 31 -3.75 -3.24 -13.36
C HIS A 31 -2.26 -3.52 -13.20
N PHE A 32 -1.56 -2.91 -12.24
CA PHE A 32 -0.21 -3.33 -11.88
C PHE A 32 -0.33 -4.51 -10.89
N GLY A 33 0.26 -5.66 -11.21
CA GLY A 33 0.22 -6.83 -10.33
C GLY A 33 0.70 -6.52 -8.90
N ARG A 34 0.32 -7.39 -7.95
CA ARG A 34 0.51 -7.24 -6.49
C ARG A 34 1.88 -6.68 -6.07
N ASP A 35 2.95 -7.14 -6.73
CA ASP A 35 4.33 -6.75 -6.41
C ASP A 35 4.63 -5.28 -6.74
N LYS A 36 4.08 -4.76 -7.84
CA LYS A 36 4.29 -3.37 -8.25
C LYS A 36 3.54 -2.40 -7.32
N THR A 37 2.33 -2.75 -6.91
CA THR A 37 1.55 -1.99 -5.93
C THR A 37 2.27 -1.94 -4.59
N THR A 38 2.75 -3.09 -4.11
CA THR A 38 3.50 -3.19 -2.85
C THR A 38 4.75 -2.32 -2.86
N ARG A 39 5.57 -2.43 -3.92
CA ARG A 39 6.80 -1.63 -4.05
C ARG A 39 6.54 -0.13 -4.04
N LYS A 40 5.55 0.35 -4.82
CA LYS A 40 5.22 1.77 -4.89
C LYS A 40 4.82 2.37 -3.54
N ILE A 41 4.07 1.62 -2.73
CA ILE A 41 3.64 2.05 -1.40
C ILE A 41 4.86 2.10 -0.45
N GLN A 42 5.73 1.07 -0.47
CA GLN A 42 6.93 1.02 0.38
C GLN A 42 7.94 2.13 0.08
N GLU A 43 8.04 2.58 -1.17
CA GLU A 43 8.89 3.71 -1.57
C GLU A 43 8.41 5.06 -1.03
N ARG A 44 7.17 5.17 -0.53
CA ARG A 44 6.53 6.46 -0.18
C ARG A 44 5.99 6.53 1.24
N TYR A 45 5.73 5.39 1.87
CA TYR A 45 5.11 5.32 3.18
C TYR A 45 5.70 4.17 3.97
N TYR A 46 5.59 4.27 5.29
CA TYR A 46 5.94 3.17 6.17
C TYR A 46 4.90 2.98 7.27
N TRP A 47 4.58 1.73 7.53
CA TRP A 47 4.02 1.30 8.81
C TRP A 47 4.38 -0.17 9.10
N PRO A 48 4.48 -0.59 10.38
CA PRO A 48 5.02 -1.90 10.74
C PRO A 48 4.33 -3.11 10.08
N THR A 49 3.01 -3.03 9.89
CA THR A 49 2.19 -4.12 9.35
C THR A 49 1.91 -4.00 7.85
N MET A 50 2.59 -3.09 7.14
CA MET A 50 2.18 -2.71 5.78
C MET A 50 2.10 -3.85 4.78
N ILE A 51 3.03 -4.79 4.83
CA ILE A 51 3.03 -5.93 3.90
C ILE A 51 1.81 -6.82 4.12
N THR A 52 1.45 -7.07 5.38
CA THR A 52 0.26 -7.86 5.73
C THR A 52 -1.01 -7.11 5.33
N ASP A 53 -1.08 -5.81 5.61
CA ASP A 53 -2.24 -4.98 5.29
C ASP A 53 -2.47 -4.88 3.76
N ILE A 54 -1.39 -4.70 2.98
CA ILE A 54 -1.44 -4.69 1.52
C ILE A 54 -1.92 -6.04 0.98
N ARG A 55 -1.36 -7.15 1.47
CA ARG A 55 -1.78 -8.50 1.04
C ARG A 55 -3.25 -8.77 1.34
N ASN A 56 -3.71 -8.43 2.55
CA ASN A 56 -5.10 -8.61 2.95
C ASN A 56 -6.04 -7.79 2.07
N HIS A 57 -5.68 -6.54 1.77
CA HIS A 57 -6.46 -5.67 0.89
C HIS A 57 -6.56 -6.24 -0.53
N LEU A 58 -5.43 -6.61 -1.12
CA LEU A 58 -5.36 -7.19 -2.47
C LEU A 58 -6.05 -8.55 -2.60
N ASN A 59 -6.17 -9.32 -1.51
CA ASN A 59 -6.91 -10.58 -1.48
C ASN A 59 -8.42 -10.36 -1.31
N SER A 60 -8.84 -9.25 -0.72
CA SER A 60 -10.26 -8.89 -0.57
C SER A 60 -10.88 -8.31 -1.84
N CYS A 61 -10.05 -7.84 -2.77
CA CYS A 61 -10.51 -7.42 -4.09
C CYS A 61 -10.89 -8.65 -4.91
N LEU A 62 -12.19 -8.84 -5.14
CA LEU A 62 -12.70 -9.79 -6.11
C LEU A 62 -12.24 -9.38 -7.54
N PRO A 63 -11.92 -10.34 -8.42
CA PRO A 63 -11.51 -10.06 -9.80
C PRO A 63 -12.59 -9.38 -10.64
#